data_AF-A0A3E4QWJ3-F1
#
_entry.id   AF-A0A3E4QWJ3-F1
#
_cell.length_a   1.000
_cell.length_b   1.000
_cell.length_c   1.000
_cell.angle_alpha   90.00
_cell.angle_beta   90.00
_cell.angle_gamma   90.00
#
_symmetry.space_group_name_H-M   'P 1'
#
loop_
_entity.id
_entity.type
_entity.pdbx_description
1 polymer ?
#
loop_
_entity_poly.entity_id
_entity_poly.type
_entity_poly.pdbx_seq_one_letter_code
_entity_poly.pdbx_strand_id
1 'polypeptide(L)'
;MTASENDKVAAATSTVMIDVPQELLARYDRLAEATRRSREFLMNEALEHSIDKLEYEFGLLKKVEDYRAGKLETYSLDEVCEALGLD
;
A
#
# COMPACT_ATOMS: atom_id res chain seq x y z
N MET A 1 -37.81 -13.90 3.02
CA MET A 1 -37.38 -12.50 2.87
C MET A 1 -36.23 -12.28 3.84
N THR A 2 -35.01 -12.51 3.35
CA THR A 2 -33.77 -12.26 4.07
C THR A 2 -33.59 -10.75 4.18
N ALA A 3 -33.58 -10.24 5.41
CA ALA A 3 -33.26 -8.84 5.66
C ALA A 3 -31.79 -8.63 5.33
N SER A 4 -31.57 -8.00 4.18
CA SER A 4 -30.42 -7.21 3.76
C SER A 4 -29.19 -7.28 4.66
N GLU A 5 -28.23 -8.09 4.22
CA GLU A 5 -26.84 -8.18 4.71
C GLU A 5 -26.02 -6.93 4.33
N ASN A 6 -26.67 -5.77 4.18
CA ASN A 6 -26.13 -4.60 3.51
C ASN A 6 -26.14 -3.33 4.39
N ASP A 7 -26.22 -3.52 5.70
CA ASP A 7 -26.11 -2.44 6.68
C ASP A 7 -24.98 -2.76 7.67
N LYS A 8 -24.01 -1.83 7.77
CA LYS A 8 -22.77 -1.85 8.59
C LYS A 8 -21.52 -2.46 7.98
N VAL A 9 -20.96 -1.80 6.97
CA VAL A 9 -19.54 -1.43 7.09
C VAL A 9 -19.51 -0.01 7.66
N ALA A 10 -19.80 0.12 8.95
CA ALA A 10 -19.36 1.31 9.67
C ALA A 10 -17.83 1.30 9.60
N ALA A 11 -17.20 2.41 9.21
CA ALA A 11 -15.74 2.52 9.12
C ALA A 11 -15.11 1.95 10.41
N ALA A 12 -14.52 0.77 10.32
CA ALA A 12 -13.94 0.07 11.45
C ALA A 12 -12.60 0.72 11.77
N THR A 13 -12.58 1.63 12.74
CA THR A 13 -11.33 2.25 13.20
C THR A 13 -10.51 1.25 13.99
N SER A 14 -9.28 1.00 13.54
CA SER A 14 -8.29 0.19 14.27
C SER A 14 -7.19 1.09 14.82
N THR A 15 -6.78 0.82 16.06
CA THR A 15 -5.65 1.53 16.70
C THR A 15 -4.38 0.69 16.55
N VAL A 16 -3.30 1.33 16.10
CA VAL A 16 -1.97 0.70 15.97
C VAL A 16 -0.97 1.53 16.75
N MET A 17 -0.02 0.87 17.42
CA MET A 17 1.17 1.54 17.97
C MET A 17 2.32 1.43 16.97
N ILE A 18 2.94 2.57 16.65
CA ILE A 18 4.05 2.66 15.72
C ILE A 18 5.17 3.45 16.39
N ASP A 19 6.40 2.94 16.34
CA ASP A 19 7.58 3.67 16.76
C ASP A 19 7.96 4.70 15.70
N VAL A 20 7.81 5.98 16.04
CA VAL A 20 8.13 7.09 15.14
C VAL A 20 9.36 7.82 15.67
N PRO A 21 10.43 7.99 14.84
CA PRO A 21 11.58 8.78 15.22
C PRO A 21 11.17 10.19 15.67
N GLN A 22 11.72 10.68 16.78
CA GLN A 22 11.34 11.96 17.37
C GLN A 22 11.46 13.14 16.40
N GLU A 23 12.48 13.13 15.54
CA GLU A 23 12.66 14.15 14.52
C GLU A 23 11.53 14.16 13.48
N LEU A 24 11.06 12.97 13.07
CA LEU A 24 9.94 12.85 12.14
C LEU A 24 8.64 13.33 12.80
N LEU A 25 8.43 12.98 14.06
CA LEU A 25 7.28 13.46 14.84
C LEU A 25 7.26 15.00 14.92
N ALA A 26 8.40 15.61 15.24
CA ALA A 26 8.55 17.07 15.30
C ALA A 26 8.31 17.76 13.94
N ARG A 27 8.60 17.08 12.82
CA ARG A 27 8.25 17.59 11.48
C ARG A 27 6.75 17.61 11.26
N TYR A 28 6.04 16.57 11.69
CA TYR A 28 4.58 16.53 11.62
C TYR A 28 3.91 17.53 12.56
N ASP A 29 4.47 17.78 13.75
CA ASP A 29 3.98 18.83 14.66
C ASP A 29 4.03 20.21 14.00
N ARG A 30 5.18 20.58 13.40
CA ARG A 30 5.32 21.84 12.65
C ARG A 30 4.36 21.93 11.46
N LEU A 31 4.14 20.82 10.75
CA LEU A 31 3.21 20.77 9.63
C LEU A 31 1.75 20.93 10.09
N ALA A 32 1.38 20.32 11.21
CA ALA A 32 0.08 20.45 11.85
C ALA A 32 -0.22 21.92 12.22
N GLU A 33 0.73 22.60 12.86
CA GLU A 33 0.63 24.02 13.19
C GLU A 33 0.44 24.89 11.94
N ALA A 34 1.25 24.67 10.90
CA ALA A 34 1.22 25.45 9.67
C ALA A 34 -0.09 25.26 8.87
N THR A 35 -0.67 24.06 8.91
CA THR A 35 -1.88 23.70 8.15
C THR A 35 -3.17 23.83 8.95
N ARG A 36 -3.07 24.08 10.27
CA ARG A 36 -4.19 24.04 11.23
C ARG A 36 -4.96 22.72 11.19
N ARG A 37 -4.25 21.61 10.97
CA ARG A 37 -4.79 20.24 11.03
C ARG A 37 -4.21 19.52 12.24
N SER A 38 -4.86 18.45 12.69
CA SER A 38 -4.27 17.59 13.71
C SER A 38 -3.12 16.78 13.12
N ARG A 39 -2.16 16.42 13.96
CA ARG A 39 -1.06 15.53 13.57
C ARG A 39 -1.58 14.17 13.13
N GLU A 40 -2.57 13.63 13.84
CA GLU A 40 -3.18 12.34 13.56
C GLU A 40 -3.81 12.32 12.16
N PHE A 41 -4.49 13.41 11.78
CA PHE A 41 -5.04 13.57 10.44
C PHE A 41 -3.93 13.50 9.37
N LEU A 42 -2.85 14.25 9.56
CA LEU A 42 -1.74 14.29 8.60
C LEU A 42 -0.98 12.96 8.51
N MET A 43 -0.83 12.25 9.63
CA MET A 43 -0.21 10.92 9.66
C MET A 43 -1.08 9.90 8.94
N ASN A 44 -2.40 9.90 9.16
CA ASN A 44 -3.32 9.02 8.45
C ASN A 44 -3.35 9.32 6.96
N GLU A 45 -3.39 10.59 6.58
CA GLU A 45 -3.31 11.02 5.18
C GLU A 45 -2.02 10.50 4.53
N ALA A 46 -0.87 10.64 5.20
CA ALA A 46 0.40 10.15 4.68
C ALA A 46 0.43 8.63 4.51
N LEU A 47 -0.17 7.89 5.45
CA LEU A 47 -0.29 6.43 5.34
C LEU A 47 -1.14 6.04 4.12
N GLU A 48 -2.33 6.62 3.98
CA GLU A 48 -3.24 6.37 2.86
C GLU A 48 -2.59 6.73 1.51
N HIS A 49 -1.93 7.89 1.42
CA HIS A 49 -1.29 8.34 0.18
C HIS A 49 -0.06 7.50 -0.22
N SER A 50 0.53 6.76 0.72
CA SER A 50 1.76 5.99 0.49
C SER A 50 1.52 4.52 0.12
N ILE A 51 0.35 3.96 0.47
CA ILE A 51 0.15 2.51 0.44
C ILE A 51 0.26 1.92 -0.96
N ASP A 52 -0.38 2.52 -1.97
CA ASP A 52 -0.36 2.01 -3.35
C ASP A 52 1.07 1.90 -3.90
N LYS A 53 1.90 2.90 -3.60
CA LYS A 53 3.30 2.91 -4.03
C LYS A 53 4.11 1.84 -3.32
N LEU A 54 3.92 1.68 -2.01
CA LEU A 54 4.61 0.66 -1.22
C LEU A 54 4.21 -0.74 -1.70
N GLU A 55 2.93 -0.99 -1.95
CA GLU A 55 2.44 -2.27 -2.49
C GLU A 55 3.07 -2.58 -3.85
N TYR A 56 3.18 -1.59 -4.74
CA TYR A 56 3.84 -1.76 -6.02
C TYR A 56 5.33 -2.09 -5.88
N GLU A 57 6.08 -1.29 -5.11
CA GLU A 57 7.53 -1.46 -4.95
C GLU A 57 7.87 -2.79 -4.27
N PHE A 58 7.22 -3.10 -3.16
CA PHE A 58 7.46 -4.36 -2.45
C PHE A 58 6.89 -5.56 -3.20
N GLY A 59 5.79 -5.38 -3.94
CA GLY A 59 5.25 -6.42 -4.83
C GLY A 59 6.22 -6.79 -5.94
N LEU A 60 6.91 -5.81 -6.54
CA LEU A 60 7.96 -6.07 -7.52
C LEU A 60 9.18 -6.76 -6.91
N LEU A 61 9.64 -6.31 -5.75
CA LEU A 61 10.77 -6.94 -5.05
C LEU A 61 10.46 -8.41 -4.74
N LYS A 62 9.25 -8.69 -4.27
CA LYS A 62 8.78 -10.06 -4.03
C LYS A 62 8.76 -10.89 -5.30
N LYS A 63 8.26 -10.37 -6.43
CA LYS A 63 8.29 -11.08 -7.72
C LYS A 63 9.72 -11.42 -8.14
N VAL A 64 10.66 -10.51 -7.95
CA VAL A 64 12.09 -10.75 -8.25
C VAL A 64 12.66 -11.85 -7.34
N GLU A 65 12.33 -11.84 -6.04
CA GLU A 65 12.73 -12.89 -5.10
C GLU A 65 12.14 -14.25 -5.48
N ASP A 66 10.85 -14.31 -5.81
CA ASP A 66 10.18 -15.54 -6.23
C ASP A 66 10.76 -16.09 -7.53
N TYR A 67 11.14 -15.21 -8.46
CA TYR A 67 11.80 -15.60 -9.71
C TYR A 67 13.19 -16.21 -9.43
N ARG A 68 14.00 -15.53 -8.60
CA ARG A 68 15.32 -16.04 -8.19
C ARG A 68 15.22 -17.35 -7.40
N ALA A 69 14.13 -17.54 -6.66
CA ALA A 69 13.85 -18.76 -5.91
C ALA A 69 13.26 -19.89 -6.78
N GLY A 70 13.04 -19.67 -8.08
CA GLY A 70 12.45 -20.65 -9.00
C GLY A 70 10.98 -20.97 -8.72
N LYS A 71 10.27 -20.06 -8.05
CA LYS A 71 8.85 -20.23 -7.67
C LYS A 71 7.88 -19.64 -8.69
N LEU A 72 8.38 -18.88 -9.66
CA LEU A 72 7.60 -18.33 -10.75
C LEU A 72 7.75 -19.22 -11.99
N GLU A 73 6.62 -19.55 -12.60
CA GLU A 73 6.60 -20.13 -13.93
C GLU A 73 7.08 -19.06 -14.93
N THR A 74 8.11 -19.38 -15.69
CA THR A 74 8.75 -18.47 -16.64
C THR A 74 8.44 -18.92 -18.06
N TYR A 75 8.03 -17.99 -18.90
CA TYR A 75 7.86 -18.21 -20.33
C TYR A 75 9.05 -17.55 -21.05
N SER A 76 9.50 -18.18 -22.13
CA SER A 76 10.47 -17.58 -23.04
C SER A 76 9.87 -16.39 -23.79
N LEU A 77 10.74 -15.53 -24.34
CA LEU A 77 10.28 -14.37 -25.10
C LEU A 77 9.47 -14.79 -26.33
N ASP A 78 9.89 -15.85 -27.02
CA ASP A 78 9.22 -16.37 -28.21
C ASP A 78 7.80 -16.87 -27.89
N GLU A 79 7.63 -17.62 -26.80
CA GLU A 79 6.31 -18.08 -26.32
C GLU A 79 5.37 -16.90 -26.00
N VAL A 80 5.91 -15.82 -25.43
CA VAL A 80 5.11 -14.63 -25.09
C VAL A 80 4.74 -13.82 -26.33
N CYS A 81 5.68 -13.66 -27.28
CA CYS A 81 5.42 -12.95 -28.54
C CYS A 81 4.33 -13.65 -29.35
N GLU A 82 4.41 -14.99 -29.48
CA GLU A 82 3.40 -15.79 -30.17
C GLU A 82 2.03 -15.68 -29.47
N ALA A 83 1.98 -15.78 -28.14
CA ALA A 83 0.74 -15.70 -27.38
C ALA A 83 0.04 -14.33 -27.45
N LEU A 84 0.81 -13.25 -27.65
CA LEU A 84 0.30 -11.88 -27.75
C LEU A 84 0.11 -11.39 -29.18
N GLY A 85 0.47 -12.19 -30.20
CA GLY A 85 0.42 -11.80 -31.61
C GLY A 85 1.36 -10.64 -31.94
N LEU A 86 2.51 -10.60 -31.27
CA LEU A 86 3.56 -9.60 -31.45
C LEU A 86 4.67 -10.19 -32.32
N ASP A 87 4.38 -10.39 -33.60
CA ASP A 87 5.33 -10.89 -34.62
C ASP A 87 6.16 -9.75 -35.24
#